data_AF-A0A1G0MPC7-F1
#
_entry.id   AF-A0A1G0MPC7-F1
#
_cell.length_a   1.000
_cell.length_b   1.000
_cell.length_c   1.000
_cell.angle_alpha   90.00
_cell.angle_beta   90.00
_cell.angle_gamma   90.00
#
_symmetry.space_group_name_H-M   'P 1'
#
loop_
_entity.id
_entity.type
_entity.pdbx_description
1 polymer ?
#
loop_
_entity_poly.entity_id
_entity_poly.type
_entity_poly.pdbx_seq_one_letter_code
_entity_poly.pdbx_strand_id
1 'polypeptide(L)'
;MKADKRARLKAAGWAVGDAGDFLGLSQEERAFVETKLALSAGLRERRQRQRLTQAELAQRLGSSQSRVAKLEAADPSVSMDLMVRGLLRLGATRADIARLIRRRRWVGAV
;
A
#
# COMPACT_ATOMS: atom_id res chain seq x y z
N MET A 1 -13.59 -5.38 13.59
CA MET A 1 -13.82 -6.36 14.67
C MET A 1 -14.94 -5.84 15.58
N LYS A 2 -15.88 -6.69 16.00
CA LYS A 2 -16.96 -6.30 16.93
C LYS A 2 -16.38 -5.95 18.32
N ALA A 3 -16.98 -4.97 19.00
CA ALA A 3 -16.50 -4.46 20.30
C ALA A 3 -16.46 -5.55 21.38
N ASP A 4 -17.47 -6.41 21.44
CA ASP A 4 -17.58 -7.48 22.44
C ASP A 4 -16.45 -8.50 22.32
N LYS A 5 -16.08 -8.87 21.08
CA LYS A 5 -14.94 -9.74 20.82
C LYS A 5 -13.63 -9.10 21.31
N ARG A 6 -13.50 -7.77 21.18
CA ARG A 6 -12.33 -7.02 21.67
C ARG A 6 -12.24 -7.09 23.18
N ALA A 7 -13.35 -6.85 23.87
CA ALA A 7 -13.40 -6.89 25.32
C ALA A 7 -13.06 -8.29 25.86
N ARG A 8 -13.65 -9.34 25.27
CA ARG A 8 -13.39 -10.74 25.67
C ARG A 8 -11.92 -11.14 25.52
N LEU A 9 -11.30 -10.77 24.40
CA LEU A 9 -9.88 -11.07 24.15
C LEU A 9 -8.98 -10.34 25.16
N LYS A 10 -9.23 -9.05 25.41
CA LYS A 10 -8.49 -8.29 26.42
C LYS A 10 -8.66 -8.86 27.83
N ALA A 11 -9.88 -9.24 28.22
CA ALA A 11 -10.15 -9.85 29.53
C ALA A 11 -9.43 -11.20 29.71
N ALA A 12 -9.25 -11.94 28.62
CA ALA A 12 -8.48 -13.19 28.59
C ALA A 12 -6.95 -12.97 28.47
N GLY A 13 -6.46 -11.73 28.64
CA GLY A 13 -5.02 -11.41 28.62
C GLY A 13 -4.41 -11.27 27.21
N TRP A 14 -5.21 -11.30 26.14
CA TRP A 14 -4.70 -11.14 24.78
C TRP A 14 -4.50 -9.67 24.42
N ALA A 15 -3.36 -9.37 23.78
CA ALA A 15 -3.14 -8.08 23.15
C ALA A 15 -4.06 -7.91 21.92
N VAL A 16 -4.69 -6.74 21.79
CA VAL A 16 -5.54 -6.42 20.63
C VAL A 16 -5.22 -5.03 20.10
N GLY A 17 -4.58 -5.00 18.93
CA GLY A 17 -4.17 -3.80 18.21
C GLY A 17 -4.07 -4.02 16.71
N ASP A 18 -3.53 -3.05 15.99
CA ASP A 18 -3.18 -3.19 14.58
C ASP A 18 -1.73 -3.71 14.40
N ALA A 19 -1.29 -3.84 13.15
CA ALA A 19 0.07 -4.28 12.84
C ALA A 19 1.14 -3.32 13.38
N GLY A 20 0.84 -2.01 13.47
CA GLY A 20 1.73 -1.02 14.05
C GLY A 20 1.87 -1.18 15.56
N ASP A 21 0.78 -1.55 16.25
CA ASP A 21 0.84 -1.89 17.68
C ASP A 21 1.67 -3.16 17.92
N PHE A 22 1.50 -4.17 17.06
CA PHE A 22 2.25 -5.43 17.15
C PHE A 22 3.75 -5.23 16.90
N LEU A 23 4.11 -4.41 15.91
CA LEU A 23 5.49 -4.14 15.53
C LEU A 23 6.14 -3.01 16.35
N GLY A 24 5.41 -2.37 17.26
CA GLY A 24 5.92 -1.26 18.06
C GLY A 24 6.24 0.01 17.25
N LEU A 25 5.57 0.21 16.11
CA LEU A 25 5.84 1.34 15.22
C LEU A 25 5.39 2.66 15.84
N SER A 26 6.26 3.68 15.75
CA SER A 26 5.91 5.07 15.99
C SER A 26 4.84 5.57 15.01
N GLN A 27 4.20 6.70 15.33
CA GLN A 27 3.21 7.30 14.44
C GLN A 27 3.81 7.66 13.07
N GLU A 28 5.07 8.10 13.06
CA GLU A 28 5.81 8.43 11.83
C GLU A 28 6.05 7.18 10.97
N GLU A 29 6.55 6.10 11.56
CA GLU A 29 6.80 4.85 10.83
C GLU A 29 5.50 4.25 10.29
N ARG A 30 4.42 4.29 11.07
CA ARG A 30 3.08 3.88 10.62
C ARG A 30 2.66 4.69 9.40
N ALA A 31 2.76 6.01 9.46
CA ALA A 31 2.39 6.89 8.35
C ALA A 31 3.24 6.62 7.10
N PHE A 32 4.55 6.38 7.26
CA PHE A 32 5.46 6.04 6.18
C PHE A 32 5.07 4.70 5.51
N VAL A 33 4.86 3.66 6.30
CA VAL A 33 4.47 2.33 5.82
C VAL A 33 3.11 2.37 5.13
N GLU A 34 2.10 3.01 5.73
CA GLU A 34 0.78 3.17 5.15
C GLU A 34 0.82 3.93 3.81
N THR A 35 1.64 4.99 3.74
CA THR A 35 1.86 5.76 2.51
C THR A 35 2.43 4.87 1.41
N LYS A 36 3.49 4.10 1.70
CA LYS A 36 4.12 3.20 0.73
C LYS A 36 3.13 2.13 0.24
N LEU A 37 2.37 1.53 1.15
CA LEU A 37 1.35 0.53 0.83
C LEU A 37 0.20 1.10 -0.01
N ALA A 38 -0.20 2.36 0.23
CA ALA A 38 -1.24 3.03 -0.53
C ALA A 38 -0.79 3.34 -1.97
N LEU A 39 0.44 3.84 -2.16
CA LEU A 39 1.01 4.10 -3.48
C LEU A 39 1.14 2.82 -4.30
N SER A 40 1.68 1.76 -3.69
CA SER A 40 1.84 0.45 -4.31
C SER A 40 0.50 -0.16 -4.78
N ALA A 41 -0.52 -0.15 -3.90
CA ALA A 41 -1.85 -0.64 -4.24
C ALA A 41 -2.52 0.21 -5.33
N GLY A 42 -2.38 1.54 -5.28
CA GLY A 42 -2.91 2.42 -6.31
C GLY A 42 -2.27 2.21 -7.68
N LEU A 43 -0.97 1.88 -7.72
CA LEU A 43 -0.26 1.56 -8.95
C LEU A 43 -0.79 0.26 -9.56
N ARG A 44 -0.93 -0.80 -8.75
CA ARG A 44 -1.52 -2.08 -9.18
C ARG A 44 -2.94 -1.91 -9.70
N GLU A 45 -3.78 -1.20 -8.96
CA GLU A 45 -5.18 -0.97 -9.33
C GLU A 45 -5.29 -0.23 -10.67
N ARG A 46 -4.49 0.83 -10.87
CA ARG A 46 -4.48 1.57 -12.14
C ARG A 46 -4.00 0.73 -13.30
N ARG A 47 -2.94 -0.06 -13.12
CA ARG A 47 -2.47 -1.01 -14.14
C ARG A 47 -3.59 -1.96 -14.54
N GLN A 48 -4.24 -2.58 -13.56
CA GLN A 48 -5.33 -3.54 -13.79
C GLN A 48 -6.54 -2.90 -14.49
N ARG A 49 -6.92 -1.67 -14.12
CA ARG A 49 -7.99 -0.91 -14.80
C ARG A 49 -7.67 -0.65 -16.27
N GLN A 50 -6.39 -0.47 -16.62
CA GLN A 50 -5.94 -0.34 -18.01
C GLN A 50 -5.69 -1.68 -18.70
N ARG A 51 -5.98 -2.82 -18.03
CA ARG A 51 -5.79 -4.19 -18.54
C ARG A 51 -4.35 -4.50 -18.95
N LEU A 52 -3.37 -3.84 -18.35
CA LEU A 52 -1.96 -4.09 -18.63
C LEU A 52 -1.42 -5.22 -17.76
N THR A 53 -0.55 -6.06 -18.30
CA THR A 53 0.33 -6.96 -17.56
C THR A 53 1.44 -6.18 -16.86
N GLN A 54 2.15 -6.83 -15.93
CA GLN A 54 3.32 -6.22 -15.29
C GLN A 54 4.45 -5.95 -16.30
N ALA A 55 4.60 -6.80 -17.32
CA ALA A 55 5.61 -6.63 -18.36
C ALA A 55 5.29 -5.44 -19.29
N GLU A 56 4.02 -5.24 -19.66
CA GLU A 56 3.61 -4.08 -20.46
C GLU A 56 3.79 -2.77 -19.70
N LEU A 57 3.48 -2.74 -18.40
CA LEU A 57 3.79 -1.58 -17.57
C LEU A 57 5.31 -1.36 -17.48
N ALA A 58 6.10 -2.42 -17.36
CA ALA A 58 7.54 -2.32 -17.30
C ALA A 58 8.11 -1.67 -18.57
N GLN A 59 7.64 -2.07 -19.76
CA GLN A 59 8.00 -1.44 -21.02
C GLN A 59 7.66 0.06 -21.04
N ARG A 60 6.45 0.45 -20.58
CA ARG A 60 6.05 1.86 -20.50
C ARG A 60 6.92 2.70 -19.56
N LEU A 61 7.51 2.07 -18.55
CA LEU A 61 8.37 2.69 -17.54
C LEU A 61 9.87 2.61 -17.88
N GLY A 62 10.27 1.93 -18.97
CA GLY A 62 11.68 1.65 -19.23
C GLY A 62 12.31 0.79 -18.13
N SER A 63 11.55 -0.19 -17.63
CA SER A 63 11.88 -0.99 -16.45
C SER A 63 11.80 -2.49 -16.73
N SER A 64 12.13 -3.32 -15.74
CA SER A 64 11.92 -4.77 -15.80
C SER A 64 10.59 -5.17 -15.18
N GLN A 65 10.01 -6.29 -15.65
CA GLN A 65 8.78 -6.84 -15.06
C GLN A 65 8.96 -7.13 -13.56
N SER A 66 10.11 -7.66 -13.15
CA SER A 66 10.44 -7.89 -11.74
C SER A 66 10.40 -6.59 -10.92
N ARG A 67 10.90 -5.47 -11.46
CA ARG A 67 10.85 -4.17 -10.77
C ARG A 67 9.40 -3.66 -10.65
N VAL A 68 8.54 -3.92 -11.63
CA VAL A 68 7.10 -3.64 -11.51
C VAL A 68 6.44 -4.53 -10.46
N ALA A 69 6.75 -5.83 -10.41
CA ALA A 69 6.22 -6.71 -9.38
C ALA A 69 6.62 -6.23 -7.97
N LYS A 70 7.87 -5.79 -7.79
CA LYS A 70 8.36 -5.18 -6.54
C LYS A 70 7.63 -3.87 -6.19
N LEU A 71 7.36 -3.02 -7.18
CA LEU A 71 6.54 -1.81 -6.99
C LEU A 71 5.13 -2.15 -6.47
N GLU A 72 4.49 -3.17 -7.03
CA GLU A 72 3.14 -3.62 -6.62
C GLU A 72 3.10 -4.37 -5.29
N ALA A 73 4.26 -4.82 -4.80
CA ALA A 73 4.42 -5.50 -3.52
C ALA A 73 4.93 -4.57 -2.38
N ALA A 74 5.16 -3.28 -2.68
CA ALA A 74 5.79 -2.33 -1.76
C ALA A 74 7.17 -2.78 -1.23
N ASP A 75 7.91 -3.54 -2.04
CA ASP A 75 9.19 -4.14 -1.67
C ASP A 75 10.20 -3.09 -1.15
N PRO A 76 11.04 -3.40 -0.14
CA PRO A 76 12.02 -2.46 0.40
C PRO A 76 13.04 -1.96 -0.64
N SER A 77 13.31 -2.71 -1.70
CA SER A 77 14.27 -2.33 -2.75
C SER A 77 13.74 -1.29 -3.76
N VAL A 78 12.48 -0.87 -3.67
CA VAL A 78 11.90 0.17 -4.53
C VAL A 78 11.57 1.45 -3.76
N SER A 79 11.84 2.59 -4.40
CA SER A 79 11.63 3.93 -3.82
C SER A 79 10.20 4.44 -4.02
N MET A 80 9.76 5.34 -3.14
CA MET A 80 8.49 6.06 -3.32
C MET A 80 8.50 6.98 -4.55
N ASP A 81 9.65 7.59 -4.89
CA ASP A 81 9.79 8.36 -6.14
C ASP A 81 9.41 7.52 -7.36
N LEU A 82 9.90 6.28 -7.45
CA LEU A 82 9.58 5.40 -8.55
C LEU A 82 8.10 5.01 -8.57
N MET A 83 7.48 4.80 -7.41
CA MET A 83 6.03 4.55 -7.31
C MET A 83 5.21 5.74 -7.82
N VAL A 84 5.59 6.96 -7.41
CA VAL A 84 4.93 8.20 -7.85
C VAL A 84 5.09 8.39 -9.36
N ARG A 85 6.29 8.21 -9.92
CA ARG A 85 6.52 8.26 -11.38
C ARG A 85 5.68 7.22 -12.11
N GLY A 86 5.58 6.00 -11.57
CA GLY A 86 4.74 4.94 -12.11
C GLY A 86 3.26 5.33 -12.17
N LEU A 87 2.74 5.90 -11.08
CA LEU A 87 1.36 6.43 -11.02
C LEU A 87 1.13 7.53 -12.05
N LEU A 88 2.04 8.50 -12.15
CA LEU A 88 1.95 9.60 -13.12
C LEU A 88 1.99 9.07 -14.57
N ARG A 89 2.87 8.09 -14.86
CA ARG A 89 2.95 7.44 -16.19
C ARG A 89 1.67 6.69 -16.57
N LEU A 90 0.95 6.18 -15.56
CA LEU A 90 -0.38 5.57 -15.69
C LEU A 90 -1.52 6.62 -15.70
N GLY A 91 -1.21 7.91 -15.83
CA GLY A 91 -2.20 8.98 -15.92
C GLY A 91 -2.83 9.37 -14.58
N ALA A 92 -2.19 9.07 -13.44
CA ALA A 92 -2.63 9.63 -12.16
C ALA A 92 -2.35 11.13 -12.11
N THR A 93 -3.30 11.89 -11.58
CA THR A 93 -3.09 13.30 -11.23
C THR A 93 -2.51 13.43 -9.81
N ARG A 94 -1.96 14.59 -9.46
CA ARG A 94 -1.56 14.91 -8.07
C ARG A 94 -2.71 14.70 -7.08
N ALA A 95 -3.93 15.06 -7.48
CA ALA A 95 -5.13 14.87 -6.66
C ALA A 95 -5.51 13.40 -6.48
N ASP A 96 -5.23 12.54 -7.47
CA ASP A 96 -5.39 11.09 -7.31
C ASP A 96 -4.39 10.53 -6.29
N ILE A 97 -3.13 10.94 -6.38
CA ILE A 97 -2.07 10.49 -5.46
C ILE A 97 -2.39 10.93 -4.02
N ALA A 98 -2.77 12.19 -3.83
CA ALA A 98 -3.22 12.70 -2.53
C ALA A 98 -4.42 11.90 -1.99
N ARG A 99 -5.36 11.50 -2.86
CA ARG A 99 -6.49 10.64 -2.48
C ARG A 99 -6.05 9.24 -2.08
N LEU A 100 -5.04 8.66 -2.72
CA LEU A 100 -4.51 7.34 -2.36
C LEU A 100 -3.92 7.37 -0.95
N ILE A 101 -3.06 8.34 -0.65
CA ILE A 101 -2.36 8.42 0.65
C ILE A 101 -3.28 8.92 1.79
N ARG A 102 -4.35 9.66 1.46
CA ARG A 102 -5.37 10.05 2.44
C ARG A 102 -6.29 8.90 2.82
N ARG A 103 -6.49 7.92 1.93
CA ARG A 103 -7.37 6.77 2.23
C ARG A 103 -6.73 5.93 3.31
N ARG A 104 -7.30 5.98 4.51
CA ARG A 104 -6.99 5.04 5.58
C ARG A 104 -7.44 3.65 5.13
N ARG A 105 -6.52 2.85 4.60
CA ARG A 105 -6.82 1.48 4.18
C ARG A 105 -7.00 0.65 5.44
N TRP A 106 -8.23 0.21 5.69
CA TRP A 106 -8.49 -0.81 6.70
C TRP A 106 -7.96 -2.15 6.16
N VAL A 107 -6.77 -2.57 6.61
CA VAL A 107 -6.24 -3.91 6.34
C VAL A 107 -6.92 -4.85 7.32
N GLY A 108 -8.12 -5.32 6.97
CA GLY A 108 -8.92 -6.17 7.87
C GLY A 108 -10.20 -6.75 7.26
N ALA A 109 -10.23 -6.92 5.94
CA ALA A 109 -11.24 -7.71 5.25
C ALA A 109 -10.56 -8.93 4.61
N VAL A 110 -10.29 -9.92 5.45
CA VAL A 110 -10.26 -11.34 5.06
C VAL A 110 -11.26 -12.03 5.97
#